data_AF-A0A7C3QSQ3-F1
#
_entry.id   AF-A0A7C3QSQ3-F1
#
_cell.length_a   1.000
_cell.length_b   1.000
_cell.length_c   1.000
_cell.angle_alpha   90.00
_cell.angle_beta   90.00
_cell.angle_gamma   90.00
#
_symmetry.space_group_name_H-M   'P 1'
#
loop_
_entity.id
_entity.type
_entity.pdbx_description
1 polymer ?
#
loop_
_entity_poly.entity_id
_entity_poly.type
_entity_poly.pdbx_seq_one_letter_code
_entity_poly.pdbx_strand_id
1 'polypeptide(L)' 'MSGASVKSRSLKRVWRRTPGGRTVIHYRRSRLGVAVCGVCGSRLGGMPTSGKVLRKIAKSSKRPERLFGGGLCPSFLSLG' A
#
# COMPACT_ATOMS: atom_id res chain seq x y z
N MET A 1 -0.20 -10.86 -28.43
CA MET A 1 -0.73 -10.57 -27.08
C MET A 1 -0.24 -11.66 -26.13
N SER A 2 0.97 -11.50 -25.62
CA SER A 2 1.71 -12.55 -24.88
C SER A 2 1.07 -12.80 -23.51
N GLY A 3 0.55 -14.01 -23.33
CA GLY A 3 -0.06 -14.49 -22.10
C GLY A 3 0.91 -14.39 -20.92
N ALA A 4 0.45 -13.74 -19.85
CA ALA A 4 1.18 -13.72 -18.59
C ALA A 4 1.37 -15.15 -18.08
N SER A 5 2.60 -15.63 -18.12
CA SER A 5 3.02 -16.95 -17.62
C SER A 5 2.48 -17.21 -16.22
N VAL A 6 1.90 -18.40 -16.04
CA VAL A 6 1.00 -18.80 -14.94
C VAL A 6 1.70 -18.96 -13.57
N LYS A 7 2.95 -18.47 -13.42
CA LYS A 7 3.77 -18.61 -12.20
C LYS A 7 4.38 -17.29 -11.67
N SER A 8 3.87 -16.12 -12.05
CA SER A 8 4.36 -14.86 -11.45
C SER A 8 3.83 -14.68 -10.02
N ARG A 9 4.72 -14.51 -9.02
CA ARG A 9 4.38 -14.17 -7.60
C ARG A 9 3.61 -12.84 -7.46
N SER A 10 3.43 -12.12 -8.57
CA SER A 10 2.82 -10.79 -8.68
C SER A 10 1.29 -10.81 -8.51
N LEU A 11 0.63 -11.91 -8.88
CA LEU A 11 -0.84 -12.04 -8.87
C LEU A 11 -1.28 -13.18 -7.95
N LYS A 12 -2.00 -12.85 -6.89
CA LYS A 12 -2.60 -13.82 -5.95
C LYS A 12 -4.02 -14.18 -6.39
N ARG A 13 -4.32 -15.48 -6.41
CA ARG A 13 -5.67 -16.01 -6.65
C ARG A 13 -6.50 -15.89 -5.38
N VAL A 14 -7.70 -15.32 -5.47
CA VAL A 14 -8.66 -15.22 -4.36
C VAL A 14 -9.98 -15.82 -4.83
N TRP A 15 -10.35 -16.94 -4.21
CA TRP A 15 -11.64 -17.56 -4.44
C TRP A 15 -12.73 -16.74 -3.74
N ARG A 16 -13.72 -16.26 -4.49
CA ARG A 16 -14.91 -15.60 -3.94
C ARG A 16 -16.16 -16.24 -4.53
N ARG A 17 -17.19 -16.32 -3.70
CA ARG A 17 -18.54 -16.65 -4.14
C ARG A 17 -19.17 -15.38 -4.69
N THR A 18 -19.71 -15.45 -5.89
CA THR A 18 -20.52 -14.37 -6.46
C THR A 18 -21.92 -14.41 -5.87
N PRO A 19 -22.67 -13.29 -5.90
CA PRO A 19 -24.06 -13.25 -5.42
C PRO A 19 -24.97 -14.29 -6.08
N GLY A 20 -24.66 -14.71 -7.32
CA GLY A 20 -25.36 -15.79 -8.03
C GLY A 20 -24.90 -17.22 -7.69
N GLY A 21 -24.22 -17.42 -6.55
CA GLY A 21 -23.86 -18.75 -6.02
C GLY A 21 -22.65 -19.44 -6.66
N ARG A 22 -22.06 -18.87 -7.73
CA ARG A 22 -20.90 -19.45 -8.42
C ARG A 22 -19.59 -19.07 -7.72
N THR A 23 -18.60 -19.96 -7.73
CA THR A 23 -17.25 -19.63 -7.23
C THR A 23 -16.41 -19.13 -8.38
N VAL A 24 -15.89 -17.90 -8.26
CA VAL A 24 -15.03 -17.28 -9.27
C VAL A 24 -13.66 -16.96 -8.67
N ILE A 25 -12.63 -17.11 -9.49
CA ILE A 25 -11.25 -16.74 -9.13
C ILE A 25 -11.04 -15.26 -9.47
N HIS A 26 -10.84 -14.42 -8.45
CA HIS A 26 -10.36 -13.06 -8.65
C HIS A 26 -8.84 -13.01 -8.51
N TYR A 27 -8.17 -12.39 -9.47
CA TYR A 27 -6.74 -12.13 -9.41
C TYR A 27 -6.51 -10.75 -8.80
N ARG A 28 -5.82 -10.69 -7.65
CA ARG A 28 -5.40 -9.41 -7.05
C ARG A 28 -3.88 -9.30 -7.02
N ARG A 29 -3.37 -8.08 -7.22
CA ARG A 29 -1.95 -7.77 -6.98
C ARG A 29 -1.64 -7.81 -5.49
N SER A 30 -0.42 -8.23 -5.14
CA SER A 30 0.07 -8.14 -3.75
C SER A 30 0.05 -6.68 -3.27
N ARG A 31 -0.30 -6.47 -2.00
CA ARG A 31 -0.22 -5.14 -1.37
C ARG A 31 1.25 -4.70 -1.40
N LEU A 32 1.47 -3.47 -1.84
CA LEU A 32 2.78 -2.81 -1.76
C LEU A 32 3.10 -2.55 -0.27
N GLY A 33 4.38 -2.63 0.10
CA GLY A 33 4.86 -2.59 1.49
C GLY A 33 4.57 -1.27 2.21
N VAL A 34 4.66 -1.30 3.55
CA VAL A 34 4.30 -0.20 4.48
C VAL A 34 5.11 1.08 4.29
N ALA A 35 4.52 2.23 4.64
CA ALA A 35 5.27 3.48 4.76
C ALA A 35 6.24 3.38 5.95
N VAL A 36 7.50 3.74 5.72
CA VAL A 36 8.59 3.63 6.71
C VAL A 36 9.30 4.97 6.89
N CYS A 37 9.80 5.21 8.10
CA CYS A 37 10.66 6.35 8.39
C CYS A 37 11.99 6.19 7.65
N GLY A 38 12.45 7.26 6.98
CA GLY A 38 13.72 7.23 6.23
C GLY A 38 14.98 7.04 7.11
N VAL A 39 14.89 7.33 8.41
CA VAL A 39 16.04 7.27 9.33
C VAL A 39 16.02 5.98 10.15
N CYS A 40 14.93 5.71 10.87
CA CYS A 40 14.87 4.58 11.81
C CYS A 40 14.12 3.36 11.26
N GLY A 41 13.55 3.41 10.05
CA GLY A 41 12.79 2.30 9.46
C GLY A 41 11.46 1.97 10.17
N SER A 42 11.07 2.75 11.19
CA SER A 42 9.81 2.54 11.91
C SER A 42 8.61 2.71 10.99
N ARG A 43 7.56 1.90 11.20
CA ARG A 43 6.32 1.97 10.40
C ARG A 43 5.59 3.28 10.69
N LEU A 44 5.28 4.04 9.64
CA LEU A 44 4.52 5.27 9.73
C LEU A 44 3.03 4.96 9.64
N GLY A 45 2.32 5.14 10.75
CA GLY A 45 0.87 5.04 10.82
C GLY A 45 0.16 6.22 10.14
N GLY A 46 -1.06 5.99 9.66
CA GLY A 46 -1.92 7.05 9.10
C GLY A 46 -1.57 7.50 7.67
N MET A 47 -0.53 6.93 7.05
CA MET A 47 -0.15 7.23 5.67
C MET A 47 -0.59 6.12 4.71
N PRO A 48 -1.14 6.46 3.53
CA PRO A 48 -1.44 5.47 2.51
C PRO A 48 -0.15 4.80 2.04
N THR A 49 -0.28 3.52 1.72
CA THR A 49 0.86 2.64 1.55
C THR A 49 1.17 2.35 0.07
N SER A 50 0.13 2.27 -0.75
CA SER A 50 0.30 1.86 -2.15
C SER A 50 0.56 3.05 -3.06
N GLY A 51 1.62 2.98 -3.88
CA GLY A 51 1.97 4.04 -4.84
C GLY A 51 0.84 4.40 -5.82
N LYS A 52 -0.02 3.44 -6.18
CA LYS A 52 -1.22 3.72 -7.00
C LYS A 52 -2.24 4.61 -6.30
N VAL A 53 -2.44 4.43 -5.00
CA VAL A 53 -3.34 5.26 -4.20
C VAL A 53 -2.71 6.63 -3.99
N LEU A 54 -1.41 6.71 -3.71
CA LEU A 54 -0.69 7.99 -3.58
C LEU A 54 -0.82 8.87 -4.83
N ARG A 55 -0.90 8.29 -6.03
CA ARG A 55 -1.11 9.09 -7.25
C ARG A 55 -2.52 9.66 -7.38
N LYS A 56 -3.53 9.01 -6.78
CA LYS A 56 -4.95 9.36 -6.95
C LYS A 56 -5.49 10.30 -5.88
N ILE A 57 -4.93 10.26 -4.67
CA ILE A 57 -5.42 11.04 -3.52
C ILE A 57 -4.84 12.46 -3.48
N ALA A 58 -5.51 13.34 -2.75
CA ALA A 58 -5.07 14.71 -2.48
C ALA A 58 -3.80 14.75 -1.61
N LYS A 59 -3.10 15.90 -1.60
CA LYS A 59 -1.86 16.07 -0.81
C LYS A 59 -2.09 15.97 0.69
N SER A 60 -3.23 16.42 1.21
CA SER A 60 -3.60 16.34 2.63
C SER A 60 -3.72 14.89 3.10
N SER A 61 -4.36 14.01 2.31
CA SER A 61 -4.48 12.59 2.66
C SER A 61 -3.18 11.80 2.50
N LYS A 62 -2.12 12.38 1.92
CA LYS A 62 -0.81 11.73 1.78
C LYS A 62 0.08 11.92 2.99
N ARG A 63 -0.08 13.01 3.76
CA ARG A 63 0.87 13.36 4.80
C ARG A 63 0.18 14.10 5.95
N PRO A 64 0.61 13.87 7.20
CA PRO A 64 0.24 14.75 8.29
C PRO A 64 0.87 16.14 8.10
N GLU A 65 0.26 17.16 8.68
CA GLU A 65 0.62 18.58 8.49
C GLU A 65 1.85 19.05 9.29
N ARG A 66 2.43 18.18 10.13
CA ARG A 66 3.66 18.47 10.88
C ARG A 66 4.89 18.55 9.98
N LEU A 67 5.97 19.18 10.48
CA LEU A 67 7.28 19.16 9.83
C LEU A 67 7.73 17.72 9.57
N PHE A 68 8.27 17.49 8.38
CA PHE A 68 8.68 16.17 7.86
C PHE A 68 7.57 15.10 7.93
N GLY A 69 6.31 15.52 7.92
CA GLY A 69 5.15 14.64 7.89
C GLY A 69 5.18 13.71 6.68
N GLY A 70 5.21 12.40 6.94
CA GLY A 70 5.26 11.35 5.91
C GLY A 70 6.67 10.87 5.54
N GLY A 71 7.73 11.45 6.11
CA GLY A 71 9.12 11.00 5.92
C GLY A 71 9.82 10.58 7.21
N LEU A 72 9.55 11.31 8.32
CA LEU A 72 10.13 11.03 9.63
C LEU A 72 9.05 10.61 10.62
N CYS A 73 9.37 9.70 11.54
CA CYS A 73 8.48 9.37 12.65
C CYS A 73 8.42 10.52 13.69
N PRO A 74 7.32 10.66 14.45
CA PRO A 74 7.21 11.70 15.47
C PRO A 74 8.34 11.60 16.50
N SER A 75 8.67 10.37 16.92
CA SER A 75 9.68 10.09 17.94
C SER A 75 11.06 10.67 17.61
N PHE A 76 11.47 10.65 16.34
CA PHE A 76 12.78 11.17 15.93
C PHE A 76 12.77 12.68 15.73
N LEU A 77 11.61 13.25 15.37
CA LEU A 77 11.46 14.69 15.24
C LEU A 77 11.45 15.39 16.61
N SER A 78 10.92 14.74 17.64
CA SER A 78 10.85 15.28 19.00
C SER A 78 12.16 15.24 19.78
N LEU A 79 13.20 14.60 19.24
CA LEU A 79 14.53 14.48 19.86
C LEU A 79 15.47 15.64 19.49
N GLY A 80 15.01 16.59 18.67
CA GLY A 80 15.77 17.76 18.22
C GLY A 80 15.18 19.07 18.72
#